data_AF-A0A941N423-F1
#
_entry.id   AF-A0A941N423-F1
#
_cell.length_a   1.000
_cell.length_b   1.000
_cell.length_c   1.000
_cell.angle_alpha   90.00
_cell.angle_beta   90.00
_cell.angle_gamma   90.00
#
_symmetry.space_group_name_H-M   'P 1'
#
loop_
_entity.id
_entity.type
_entity.pdbx_description
1 polymer ?
#
loop_
_entity_poly.entity_id
_entity_poly.type
_entity_poly.pdbx_seq_one_letter_code
_entity_poly.pdbx_strand_id
1 'polypeptide(L)'
;MNTVNPYFLHTLLEPLTGLADDDDAVRTYANLNSNDESQMRAIIREMIVPHASSLSVGAKERVKLAYQFYLSKPDANFERVFYSDLPPFDAPDDPRQFFLWVWEECFPGEDFRLADLSKFSENRDINETMRF
;
A
#
# COMPACT_ATOMS: atom_id res chain seq x y z
N MET A 1 22.08 -0.59 10.29
CA MET A 1 20.66 -0.82 10.58
C MET A 1 19.88 -0.12 9.49
N ASN A 2 18.95 -0.82 8.82
CA ASN A 2 18.18 -0.22 7.73
C ASN A 2 16.99 0.53 8.32
N THR A 3 16.74 1.74 7.85
CA THR A 3 15.62 2.56 8.33
C THR A 3 14.42 2.34 7.43
N VAL A 4 13.25 2.09 8.03
CA VAL A 4 11.97 1.93 7.33
C VAL A 4 10.98 2.95 7.85
N ASN A 5 10.26 3.62 6.96
CA ASN A 5 9.23 4.58 7.34
C ASN A 5 7.83 3.99 7.06
N PRO A 6 6.94 3.88 8.06
CA PRO A 6 5.56 3.43 7.85
C PRO A 6 4.79 4.27 6.85
N TYR A 7 5.07 5.57 6.76
CA TYR A 7 4.31 6.46 5.90
C TYR A 7 4.50 6.14 4.41
N PHE A 8 5.57 5.41 4.06
CA PHE A 8 5.82 5.00 2.68
C PHE A 8 4.87 3.90 2.19
N LEU A 9 4.06 3.30 3.08
CA LEU A 9 2.94 2.46 2.65
C LEU A 9 1.85 3.27 1.92
N HIS A 10 1.60 4.51 2.36
CA HIS A 10 0.58 5.39 1.76
C HIS A 10 0.93 5.82 0.34
N THR A 11 2.21 5.83 -0.01
CA THR A 11 2.64 6.29 -1.34
C THR A 11 2.02 5.48 -2.47
N LEU A 12 1.88 4.15 -2.34
CA LEU A 12 1.16 3.40 -3.38
C LEU A 12 -0.36 3.64 -3.36
N LEU A 13 -0.90 4.11 -2.23
CA LEU A 13 -2.33 4.35 -2.04
C LEU A 13 -2.74 5.80 -2.34
N GLU A 14 -1.80 6.68 -2.71
CA GLU A 14 -2.06 8.07 -3.11
C GLU A 14 -3.22 8.21 -4.12
N PRO A 15 -3.36 7.35 -5.15
CA PRO A 15 -4.48 7.43 -6.09
C PRO A 15 -5.87 7.18 -5.48
N LEU A 16 -5.92 6.51 -4.32
CA LEU A 16 -7.16 6.25 -3.58
C LEU A 16 -7.43 7.29 -2.49
N THR A 17 -6.45 8.16 -2.23
CA THR A 17 -6.47 9.01 -1.04
C THR A 17 -7.55 10.08 -1.12
N GLY A 18 -8.41 10.15 -0.10
CA GLY A 18 -9.49 11.14 0.02
C GLY A 18 -10.70 10.88 -0.87
N LEU A 19 -10.73 9.79 -1.64
CA LEU A 19 -11.85 9.49 -2.53
C LEU A 19 -13.15 9.14 -1.78
N ALA A 20 -13.09 8.82 -0.48
CA ALA A 20 -14.29 8.70 0.35
C ALA A 20 -15.10 10.01 0.45
N ASP A 21 -14.45 11.17 0.24
CA ASP A 21 -15.10 12.48 0.24
C ASP A 21 -15.59 12.89 -1.16
N ASP A 22 -15.36 12.05 -2.18
CA ASP A 22 -15.83 12.27 -3.56
C ASP A 22 -17.09 11.43 -3.83
N ASP A 23 -18.24 12.10 -3.92
CA ASP A 23 -19.54 11.47 -4.17
C ASP A 23 -19.57 10.60 -5.44
N ASP A 24 -18.85 10.99 -6.50
CA ASP A 24 -18.82 10.24 -7.76
C ASP A 24 -17.92 9.01 -7.64
N ALA A 25 -16.80 9.10 -6.91
CA ALA A 25 -15.97 7.95 -6.59
C ALA A 25 -16.74 6.94 -5.73
N VAL A 26 -17.39 7.40 -4.64
CA VAL A 26 -18.20 6.54 -3.77
C VAL A 26 -19.32 5.84 -4.57
N ARG A 27 -20.00 6.55 -5.47
CA ARG A 27 -21.01 5.93 -6.36
C ARG A 27 -20.41 4.90 -7.31
N THR A 28 -19.23 5.17 -7.85
CA THR A 28 -18.52 4.27 -8.76
C THR A 28 -18.22 2.92 -8.09
N TYR A 29 -17.83 2.95 -6.81
CA TYR A 29 -17.46 1.75 -6.05
C TYR A 29 -18.58 1.20 -5.16
N ALA A 30 -19.80 1.74 -5.22
CA ALA A 30 -20.90 1.36 -4.33
C ALA A 30 -21.29 -0.13 -4.34
N ASN A 31 -20.99 -0.85 -5.43
CA ASN A 31 -21.25 -2.28 -5.57
C ASN A 31 -19.99 -3.14 -5.55
N LEU A 32 -18.84 -2.55 -5.21
CA LEU A 32 -17.58 -3.28 -5.07
C LEU A 32 -17.68 -4.29 -3.93
N ASN A 33 -17.26 -5.54 -4.18
CA ASN A 33 -17.04 -6.50 -3.13
C ASN A 33 -15.56 -6.51 -2.74
N SER A 34 -15.21 -5.95 -1.58
CA SER A 34 -13.82 -5.87 -1.11
C SER A 34 -13.19 -7.23 -0.82
N ASN A 35 -13.98 -8.29 -0.68
CA ASN A 35 -13.50 -9.67 -0.53
C ASN A 35 -13.35 -10.40 -1.88
N ASP A 36 -13.72 -9.77 -3.00
CA ASP A 36 -13.50 -10.30 -4.35
C ASP A 36 -12.12 -9.89 -4.86
N GLU A 37 -11.19 -10.84 -4.87
CA GLU A 37 -9.83 -10.67 -5.37
C GLU A 37 -9.78 -10.10 -6.80
N SER A 38 -10.66 -10.54 -7.69
CA SER A 38 -10.64 -10.12 -9.09
C SER A 38 -10.98 -8.63 -9.21
N GLN A 39 -11.99 -8.18 -8.47
CA GLN A 39 -12.41 -6.78 -8.45
C GLN A 39 -11.35 -5.90 -7.80
N MET A 40 -10.80 -6.31 -6.65
CA MET A 40 -9.77 -5.53 -5.96
C MET A 40 -8.49 -5.41 -6.79
N ARG A 41 -8.04 -6.50 -7.41
CA ARG A 41 -6.90 -6.45 -8.33
C ARG A 41 -7.16 -5.60 -9.58
N ALA A 42 -8.40 -5.54 -10.07
CA ALA A 42 -8.73 -4.64 -11.17
C ALA A 42 -8.50 -3.17 -10.78
N ILE A 43 -8.96 -2.76 -9.59
CA ILE A 43 -8.72 -1.42 -9.05
C ILE A 43 -7.23 -1.15 -8.86
N ILE A 44 -6.48 -2.11 -8.28
CA ILE A 44 -5.03 -1.98 -8.09
C ILE A 44 -4.33 -1.76 -9.44
N ARG A 45 -4.68 -2.53 -10.48
CA ARG A 45 -4.10 -2.37 -11.82
C ARG A 45 -4.47 -1.06 -12.48
N GLU A 46 -5.68 -0.57 -12.26
CA GLU A 46 -6.18 0.66 -12.87
C GLU A 46 -5.60 1.91 -12.20
N MET A 47 -5.53 1.92 -10.86
CA MET A 47 -5.21 3.12 -10.07
C MET A 47 -3.78 3.10 -9.53
N ILE A 48 -3.35 1.98 -8.93
CA ILE A 48 -2.11 1.90 -8.15
C ILE A 48 -0.91 1.58 -9.03
N VAL A 49 -1.02 0.60 -9.94
CA VAL A 49 0.11 0.19 -10.81
C VAL A 49 0.65 1.34 -11.69
N PRO A 50 -0.20 2.18 -12.32
CA PRO A 50 0.29 3.32 -13.10
C PRO A 50 1.02 4.34 -12.21
N HIS A 51 0.49 4.61 -11.02
CA HIS A 51 1.15 5.49 -10.05
C HIS A 51 2.49 4.92 -9.58
N ALA A 52 2.54 3.64 -9.19
CA ALA A 52 3.76 2.95 -8.79
C ALA A 52 4.84 2.98 -9.88
N SER A 53 4.42 2.91 -11.15
CA SER A 53 5.28 3.02 -12.33
C SER A 53 5.81 4.43 -12.56
N SER A 54 5.12 5.45 -12.06
CA SER A 54 5.51 6.86 -12.20
C SER A 54 6.52 7.34 -11.15
N LEU A 55 6.70 6.57 -10.07
CA LEU A 55 7.65 6.90 -9.00
C LEU A 55 9.10 6.89 -9.51
N SER A 56 9.94 7.76 -8.94
CA SER A 56 11.39 7.70 -9.19
C SER A 56 11.96 6.36 -8.68
N VAL A 57 13.11 5.95 -9.22
CA VAL A 57 13.78 4.71 -8.79
C VAL A 57 14.02 4.72 -7.27
N GLY A 58 14.54 5.82 -6.72
CA GLY A 58 14.79 5.95 -5.29
C GLY A 58 13.52 5.90 -4.45
N ALA A 59 12.42 6.51 -4.90
CA ALA A 59 11.13 6.40 -4.21
C ALA A 59 10.60 4.96 -4.23
N LYS A 60 10.65 4.31 -5.40
CA LYS A 60 10.19 2.92 -5.57
C LYS A 60 10.95 1.94 -4.67
N GLU A 61 12.27 2.11 -4.52
CA GLU A 61 13.08 1.28 -3.62
C GLU A 61 12.67 1.42 -2.14
N ARG A 62 12.37 2.65 -1.70
CA ARG A 62 11.99 2.92 -0.30
C ARG A 62 10.58 2.44 0.02
N VAL A 63 9.64 2.65 -0.90
CA VAL A 63 8.28 2.09 -0.83
C VAL A 63 8.34 0.57 -0.79
N LYS A 64 9.10 -0.04 -1.69
CA LYS A 64 9.31 -1.49 -1.71
C LYS A 64 9.84 -2.00 -0.38
N LEU A 65 10.87 -1.36 0.18
CA LEU A 65 11.43 -1.75 1.48
C LEU A 65 10.39 -1.66 2.60
N ALA A 66 9.55 -0.63 2.60
CA ALA A 66 8.45 -0.49 3.56
C ALA A 66 7.46 -1.65 3.41
N TYR A 67 6.99 -1.94 2.20
CA TYR A 67 6.09 -3.08 1.96
C TYR A 67 6.71 -4.41 2.40
N GLN A 68 7.97 -4.69 2.03
CA GLN A 68 8.67 -5.91 2.47
C GLN A 68 8.69 -6.02 4.00
N PHE A 69 9.02 -4.94 4.69
CA PHE A 69 9.08 -4.90 6.14
C PHE A 69 7.72 -5.15 6.80
N TYR A 70 6.69 -4.40 6.41
CA TYR A 70 5.37 -4.52 7.04
C TYR A 70 4.63 -5.80 6.65
N LEU A 71 4.78 -6.29 5.42
CA LEU A 71 4.21 -7.60 5.04
C LEU A 71 4.92 -8.75 5.75
N SER A 72 6.20 -8.60 6.09
CA SER A 72 6.94 -9.59 6.89
C SER A 72 6.66 -9.49 8.39
N LYS A 73 6.13 -8.36 8.88
CA LYS A 73 5.82 -8.11 10.29
C LYS A 73 4.41 -8.66 10.63
N PRO A 74 4.26 -9.70 11.47
CA PRO A 74 2.95 -10.34 11.69
C PRO A 74 1.87 -9.45 12.31
N ASP A 75 2.28 -8.50 13.15
CA ASP A 75 1.42 -7.59 13.92
C ASP A 75 1.23 -6.20 13.25
N ALA A 76 1.58 -6.06 11.97
CA ALA A 76 1.33 -4.83 11.22
C ALA A 76 -0.17 -4.53 11.09
N ASN A 77 -0.57 -3.32 11.49
CA ASN A 77 -1.96 -2.87 11.45
C ASN A 77 -2.29 -2.24 10.08
N PHE A 78 -2.58 -3.09 9.09
CA PHE A 78 -2.95 -2.68 7.73
C PHE A 78 -4.32 -2.01 7.63
N GLU A 79 -5.24 -2.36 8.52
CA GLU A 79 -6.55 -1.72 8.62
C GLU A 79 -6.41 -0.21 8.84
N ARG A 80 -5.57 0.16 9.81
CA ARG A 80 -5.31 1.57 10.11
C ARG A 80 -4.66 2.31 8.94
N VAL A 81 -3.73 1.67 8.23
CA VAL A 81 -3.07 2.27 7.06
C VAL A 81 -4.12 2.53 5.99
N PHE A 82 -4.89 1.50 5.62
CA PHE A 82 -5.92 1.57 4.60
C PHE A 82 -6.95 2.67 4.87
N TYR A 83 -7.58 2.68 6.05
CA TYR A 83 -8.62 3.66 6.34
C TYR A 83 -8.09 5.08 6.58
N SER A 84 -6.81 5.25 6.90
CA SER A 84 -6.24 6.60 7.02
C SER A 84 -6.07 7.31 5.68
N ASP A 85 -6.06 6.57 4.57
CA ASP A 85 -6.09 7.15 3.23
C ASP A 85 -7.51 7.53 2.78
N LEU A 86 -8.56 7.20 3.53
CA LEU A 86 -9.96 7.50 3.17
C LEU A 86 -10.32 7.00 1.75
N PRO A 87 -10.14 5.70 1.43
CA PRO A 87 -10.54 5.13 0.15
C PRO A 87 -12.07 5.10 -0.01
N PRO A 88 -12.60 5.07 -1.24
CA PRO A 88 -14.04 5.16 -1.51
C PRO A 88 -14.80 3.85 -1.30
N PHE A 89 -14.15 2.86 -0.68
CA PHE A 89 -14.68 1.52 -0.43
C PHE A 89 -14.02 0.91 0.82
N ASP A 90 -14.66 -0.12 1.38
CA ASP A 90 -14.17 -0.80 2.57
C ASP A 90 -12.96 -1.70 2.28
N ALA A 91 -12.16 -2.00 3.32
CA ALA A 91 -11.10 -3.00 3.21
C ALA A 91 -11.69 -4.43 3.07
N PRO A 92 -10.93 -5.40 2.55
CA PRO A 92 -11.28 -6.81 2.70
C PRO A 92 -11.33 -7.22 4.19
N ASP A 93 -11.95 -8.36 4.49
CA ASP A 93 -12.03 -8.93 5.85
C ASP A 93 -10.65 -9.13 6.48
N ASP A 94 -9.65 -9.46 5.64
CA ASP A 94 -8.23 -9.37 5.99
C ASP A 94 -7.58 -8.20 5.23
N PRO A 95 -7.41 -7.02 5.86
CA PRO A 95 -6.76 -5.88 5.22
C PRO A 95 -5.35 -6.19 4.74
N ARG A 96 -4.61 -7.12 5.38
CA ARG A 96 -3.28 -7.54 4.89
C ARG A 96 -3.35 -8.11 3.49
N GLN A 97 -4.42 -8.80 3.14
CA GLN A 97 -4.62 -9.40 1.82
C GLN A 97 -4.65 -8.35 0.71
N PHE A 98 -5.23 -7.17 0.98
CA PHE A 98 -5.17 -6.05 0.04
C PHE A 98 -3.73 -5.60 -0.23
N PHE A 99 -2.90 -5.44 0.79
CA PHE A 99 -1.50 -5.04 0.63
C PHE A 99 -0.65 -6.12 -0.05
N LEU A 100 -1.00 -7.41 0.13
CA LEU A 100 -0.39 -8.51 -0.63
C LEU A 100 -0.73 -8.40 -2.11
N TRP A 101 -1.98 -8.14 -2.47
CA TRP A 101 -2.37 -7.91 -3.86
C TRP A 101 -1.66 -6.69 -4.45
N VAL A 102 -1.56 -5.59 -3.70
CA VAL A 102 -0.79 -4.40 -4.13
C VAL A 102 0.67 -4.76 -4.42
N TRP A 103 1.32 -5.53 -3.53
CA TRP A 103 2.69 -6.00 -3.74
C TRP A 103 2.82 -6.80 -5.04
N GLU A 104 1.98 -7.80 -5.21
CA GLU A 104 2.07 -8.73 -6.36
C GLU A 104 1.85 -8.03 -7.70
N GLU A 105 0.95 -7.05 -7.77
CA GLU A 105 0.70 -6.29 -8.99
C GLU A 105 1.82 -5.26 -9.27
N CYS A 106 2.41 -4.64 -8.23
CA CYS A 106 3.46 -3.61 -8.41
C CYS A 106 4.88 -4.18 -8.57
N PHE A 107 5.14 -5.36 -8.00
CA PHE A 107 6.44 -6.02 -7.95
C PHE A 107 6.31 -7.50 -8.36
N PRO A 108 5.89 -7.78 -9.61
CA PRO A 108 5.58 -9.13 -10.05
C PRO A 108 6.81 -10.04 -9.99
N GLY A 109 6.65 -11.21 -9.34
CA GLY A 109 7.70 -12.22 -9.20
C GLY A 109 8.70 -11.97 -8.07
N GLU A 110 8.53 -10.90 -7.30
CA GLU A 110 9.40 -10.57 -6.18
C GLU A 110 8.88 -11.13 -4.84
N ASP A 111 9.79 -11.59 -3.96
CA ASP A 111 9.43 -12.02 -2.61
C ASP A 111 9.46 -10.84 -1.63
N PHE A 112 8.39 -10.67 -0.87
CA PHE A 112 8.32 -9.64 0.16
C PHE A 112 9.00 -10.06 1.48
N ARG A 113 9.23 -11.36 1.68
CA ARG A 113 9.66 -11.91 2.98
C ARG A 113 11.08 -11.49 3.34
N LEU A 114 11.22 -10.86 4.50
CA LEU A 114 12.48 -10.55 5.14
C LEU A 114 12.80 -11.59 6.21
N ALA A 115 13.97 -12.21 6.12
CA ALA A 115 14.39 -13.28 7.03
C ALA A 115 14.67 -12.80 8.46
N ASP A 116 15.02 -11.52 8.63
CA ASP A 116 15.42 -10.97 9.93
C ASP A 116 15.01 -9.49 10.05
N LEU A 117 13.89 -9.26 10.73
CA LEU A 117 13.36 -7.92 11.00
C LEU A 117 14.19 -7.13 12.02
N SER A 118 15.04 -7.79 12.83
CA SER A 118 15.87 -7.11 13.84
C SER A 118 16.94 -6.20 13.25
N LYS A 119 17.23 -6.35 11.95
CA LYS A 119 18.15 -5.50 11.18
C LYS A 119 17.55 -4.15 10.79
N PHE A 120 16.28 -3.92 11.10
CA PHE A 120 15.53 -2.75 10.71
C PHE A 120 15.08 -1.93 11.92
N SER A 121 15.01 -0.62 11.73
CA SER A 121 14.42 0.30 12.70
C SER A 121 13.37 1.18 12.02
N GLU A 122 12.23 1.37 12.68
CA GLU A 122 11.19 2.28 12.20
C GLU A 122 11.60 3.73 12.44
N ASN A 123 11.53 4.58 11.40
CA ASN A 123 11.55 6.03 11.52
C ASN A 123 10.16 6.58 11.19
N ARG A 124 9.53 7.27 12.13
CA ARG A 124 8.16 7.77 11.99
C ARG A 124 8.12 9.27 11.73
N ASP A 125 9.08 9.77 10.96
CA ASP A 125 9.09 11.17 10.52
C ASP A 125 8.23 11.32 9.26
N ILE A 126 7.12 12.04 9.39
CA ILE A 126 6.23 12.35 8.27
C ILE A 126 6.88 13.28 7.23
N ASN A 127 7.93 14.02 7.64
CA ASN A 127 8.65 14.93 6.75
C ASN A 127 9.84 14.26 6.06
N GLU A 128 10.06 12.96 6.26
CA GLU A 128 11.14 12.23 5.61
C GLU A 128 10.92 12.20 4.09
N THR A 129 11.72 12.98 3.37
CA THR A 129 11.53 13.12 1.93
C THR A 129 11.93 11.85 1.19
N MET A 130 11.14 11.42 0.20
CA MET A 130 11.47 10.32 -0.72
C MET A 130 12.56 10.66 -1.76
N ARG A 131 13.21 11.81 -1.66
CA ARG A 131 14.14 12.32 -2.67
C ARG A 131 15.45 11.53 -2.70
N PHE A 132 15.73 10.88 -3.85
CA PHE A 132 17.05 10.72 -4.46
C PHE A 132 16.88 10.64 -5.98
#